data_AF-A0A5C8LAE0-F1
#
_entry.id   AF-A0A5C8LAE0-F1
#
_cell.length_a   1.000
_cell.length_b   1.000
_cell.length_c   1.000
_cell.angle_alpha   90.00
_cell.angle_beta   90.00
_cell.angle_gamma   90.00
#
_symmetry.space_group_name_H-M   'P 1'
#
loop_
_entity.id
_entity.type
_entity.pdbx_description
1 polymer ?
#
loop_
_entity_poly.entity_id
_entity_poly.type
_entity_poly.pdbx_seq_one_letter_code
_entity_poly.pdbx_strand_id
1 'polypeptide(L)'
;MPLNLEQIQFIDRYLKNSGVLYDDVRAEYVDHIASSLEAEKESGSFDFYNHFKNYMIKHKTDLLKRYEKSETRAFWLVLSQLLKKAFNVRVIFVSAVVYAFSYFGIHYTIKQYLILPILLLALFSVFWMVWGRKNIGKKTLYQYKLMMLIFAFDYFSLQFFNPNASNWNLYLLGFYIWFNVSGLYLYYQQTQRMKFIESVS
;
A
#
# COMPACT_ATOMS: atom_id res chain seq x y z
N MET A 1 2.26 -31.64 -16.13
CA MET A 1 1.23 -32.11 -15.15
C MET A 1 1.19 -31.14 -13.97
N PRO A 2 0.02 -30.66 -13.51
CA PRO A 2 -0.04 -29.65 -12.47
C PRO A 2 0.43 -30.15 -11.09
N LEU A 3 0.91 -29.23 -10.24
CA LEU A 3 1.11 -29.47 -8.82
C LEU A 3 -0.23 -29.57 -8.09
N ASN A 4 -0.26 -30.35 -7.01
CA ASN A 4 -1.45 -30.43 -6.17
C ASN A 4 -1.52 -29.24 -5.18
N LEU A 5 -2.68 -29.08 -4.53
CA LEU A 5 -2.92 -27.98 -3.61
C LEU A 5 -1.92 -27.94 -2.43
N GLU A 6 -1.55 -29.10 -1.89
CA GLU A 6 -0.61 -29.18 -0.76
C GLU A 6 0.79 -28.67 -1.14
N GLN A 7 1.24 -28.99 -2.35
CA GLN A 7 2.51 -28.53 -2.92
C GLN A 7 2.50 -27.02 -3.16
N ILE A 8 1.41 -26.49 -3.71
CA ILE A 8 1.23 -25.04 -3.90
C ILE A 8 1.25 -24.31 -2.55
N GLN A 9 0.51 -24.81 -1.56
CA GLN A 9 0.51 -24.22 -0.22
C GLN A 9 1.86 -24.37 0.49
N PHE A 10 2.62 -25.44 0.21
CA PHE A 10 3.98 -25.59 0.71
C PHE A 10 4.89 -24.48 0.18
N ILE A 11 4.83 -24.18 -1.11
CA ILE A 11 5.59 -23.09 -1.74
C ILE A 11 5.21 -21.75 -1.11
N ASP A 12 3.91 -21.44 -1.00
CA ASP A 12 3.43 -20.18 -0.39
C ASP A 12 3.94 -20.01 1.05
N ARG A 13 3.80 -21.05 1.89
CA ARG A 13 4.31 -21.03 3.27
C ARG A 13 5.82 -20.85 3.32
N TYR A 14 6.56 -21.53 2.45
CA TYR A 14 8.01 -21.38 2.37
C TYR A 14 8.42 -19.94 2.02
N LEU A 15 7.79 -19.35 1.00
CA LEU A 15 8.07 -17.98 0.55
C LEU A 15 7.74 -16.96 1.64
N LYS A 16 6.59 -17.13 2.32
CA LYS A 16 6.21 -16.31 3.46
C LYS A 16 7.23 -16.37 4.58
N ASN A 17 7.68 -17.58 4.95
CA ASN A 17 8.72 -17.78 5.96
C ASN A 17 10.11 -17.27 5.50
N SER A 18 10.32 -17.15 4.20
CA SER A 18 11.54 -16.60 3.60
C SER A 18 11.51 -15.07 3.43
N GLY A 19 10.46 -14.38 3.90
CA GLY A 19 10.38 -12.92 3.92
C GLY A 19 9.59 -12.30 2.76
N VAL A 20 8.93 -13.08 1.91
CA VAL A 20 8.05 -12.55 0.86
C VAL A 20 6.67 -12.28 1.47
N LEU A 21 6.45 -11.05 1.94
CA LEU A 21 5.31 -10.75 2.85
C LEU A 21 4.00 -10.39 2.13
N TYR A 22 4.06 -9.93 0.89
CA TYR A 22 2.90 -9.44 0.16
C TYR A 22 2.22 -10.54 -0.65
N ASP A 23 0.89 -10.60 -0.60
CA ASP A 23 0.11 -11.71 -1.14
C ASP A 23 0.11 -11.71 -2.67
N ASP A 24 0.05 -10.53 -3.29
CA ASP A 24 0.13 -10.35 -4.75
C ASP A 24 1.48 -10.80 -5.31
N VAL A 25 2.57 -10.43 -4.63
CA VAL A 25 3.92 -10.85 -5.02
C VAL A 25 4.16 -12.34 -4.76
N ARG A 26 3.66 -12.88 -3.64
CA ARG A 26 3.74 -14.32 -3.38
C ARG A 26 2.97 -15.11 -4.42
N ALA A 27 1.76 -14.68 -4.80
CA ALA A 27 0.99 -15.37 -5.82
C ALA A 27 1.77 -15.47 -7.15
N GLU A 28 2.39 -14.37 -7.59
CA GLU A 28 3.26 -14.35 -8.78
C GLU A 28 4.45 -15.34 -8.65
N TYR A 29 5.10 -15.38 -7.48
CA TYR A 29 6.25 -16.27 -7.27
C TYR A 29 5.85 -17.74 -7.12
N VAL A 30 4.71 -18.02 -6.47
CA VAL A 30 4.15 -19.37 -6.39
C VAL A 30 3.87 -19.88 -7.80
N ASP A 31 3.24 -19.07 -8.65
CA ASP A 31 2.94 -19.42 -10.05
C ASP A 31 4.21 -19.69 -10.88
N HIS A 32 5.22 -18.83 -10.74
CA HIS A 32 6.52 -19.02 -11.42
C HIS A 32 7.27 -20.28 -10.95
N ILE A 33 7.28 -20.56 -9.64
CA ILE A 33 7.92 -21.75 -9.09
C ILE A 33 7.14 -22.99 -9.51
N ALA A 34 5.81 -22.97 -9.41
CA ALA A 34 4.95 -24.07 -9.82
C ALA A 34 5.17 -24.41 -11.29
N SER A 35 5.11 -23.43 -12.18
CA SER A 35 5.36 -23.61 -13.62
C SER A 35 6.73 -24.25 -13.90
N SER A 36 7.76 -23.84 -13.15
CA SER A 36 9.11 -24.40 -13.30
C SER A 36 9.19 -25.87 -12.86
N LEU A 37 8.55 -26.20 -11.73
CA LEU A 37 8.52 -27.56 -11.20
C LEU A 37 7.62 -28.49 -12.03
N GLU A 38 6.54 -27.99 -12.60
CA GLU A 38 5.65 -28.73 -13.49
C GLU A 38 6.33 -29.12 -14.80
N ALA A 39 7.19 -28.24 -15.32
CA ALA A 39 8.03 -28.55 -16.49
C ALA A 39 9.03 -29.68 -16.18
N GLU A 40 9.63 -29.70 -14.98
CA GLU A 40 10.53 -30.78 -14.56
C GLU A 40 9.78 -32.10 -14.33
N LYS A 41 8.53 -32.04 -13.85
CA LYS A 41 7.67 -33.20 -13.63
C LYS A 41 7.33 -33.96 -14.91
N GLU A 42 7.39 -33.31 -16.07
CA GLU A 42 7.14 -33.94 -17.37
C GLU A 42 8.32 -34.80 -17.86
N SER A 43 9.48 -34.73 -17.20
CA SER A 43 10.73 -35.37 -17.65
C SER A 43 11.07 -36.72 -17.00
N GLY A 44 10.28 -37.24 -16.04
CA GLY A 44 10.55 -38.54 -15.40
C GLY A 44 9.96 -38.72 -14.00
N SER A 45 10.64 -39.50 -13.13
CA SER A 45 10.22 -39.68 -11.73
C SER A 45 10.38 -38.39 -10.94
N PHE A 46 9.27 -37.79 -10.52
CA PHE A 46 9.26 -36.47 -9.91
C PHE A 46 9.12 -36.56 -8.38
N ASP A 47 10.20 -36.21 -7.67
CA ASP A 47 10.16 -35.95 -6.23
C ASP A 47 10.10 -34.44 -5.97
N PHE A 48 8.88 -33.97 -5.70
CA PHE A 48 8.58 -32.55 -5.47
C PHE A 48 9.56 -31.87 -4.52
N TYR A 49 9.89 -32.48 -3.37
CA TYR A 49 10.67 -31.79 -2.35
C TYR A 49 12.11 -31.57 -2.80
N ASN A 50 12.72 -32.58 -3.43
CA ASN A 50 14.07 -32.48 -3.94
C ASN A 50 14.18 -31.49 -5.11
N HIS A 51 13.22 -31.51 -6.04
CA HIS A 51 13.17 -30.54 -7.13
C HIS A 51 12.96 -29.11 -6.62
N PHE A 52 12.00 -28.90 -5.72
CA PHE A 52 11.77 -27.61 -5.08
C PHE A 52 13.02 -27.10 -4.34
N LYS A 53 13.67 -27.95 -3.54
CA LYS A 53 14.88 -27.59 -2.80
C LYS A 53 16.00 -27.16 -3.75
N ASN A 54 16.23 -27.92 -4.82
CA ASN A 54 17.24 -27.60 -5.82
C ASN A 54 16.93 -26.29 -6.54
N TYR A 55 15.67 -26.07 -6.89
CA TYR A 55 15.21 -24.80 -7.45
C TYR A 55 15.52 -23.63 -6.49
N MET A 56 15.15 -23.75 -5.23
CA MET A 56 15.36 -22.69 -4.24
C MET A 56 16.86 -22.43 -3.98
N ILE A 57 17.72 -23.45 -3.96
CA ILE A 57 19.17 -23.25 -3.84
C ILE A 57 19.70 -22.38 -4.98
N LYS A 58 19.22 -22.61 -6.21
CA LYS A 58 19.68 -21.87 -7.40
C LYS A 58 19.11 -20.47 -7.50
N HIS A 59 17.83 -20.28 -7.12
CA HIS A 59 17.08 -19.06 -7.47
C HIS A 59 16.68 -18.18 -6.30
N LYS A 60 16.81 -18.62 -5.04
CA LYS A 60 16.32 -17.87 -3.88
C LYS A 60 16.93 -16.47 -3.76
N THR A 61 18.23 -16.34 -3.99
CA THR A 61 18.93 -15.04 -3.90
C THR A 61 18.40 -14.05 -4.93
N ASP A 62 18.21 -14.49 -6.17
CA ASP A 62 17.65 -13.67 -7.24
C ASP A 62 16.18 -13.35 -7.02
N LEU A 63 15.41 -14.29 -6.47
CA LEU A 63 14.02 -14.06 -6.08
C LEU A 63 13.93 -12.96 -5.02
N LEU A 64 14.78 -12.98 -4.00
CA LEU A 64 14.82 -11.93 -2.96
C LEU A 64 15.27 -10.58 -3.53
N LYS A 65 16.25 -10.55 -4.42
CA LYS A 65 16.65 -9.30 -5.12
C LYS A 65 15.50 -8.73 -5.97
N ARG A 66 14.75 -9.59 -6.67
CA ARG A 66 13.57 -9.18 -7.44
C ARG A 66 12.47 -8.65 -6.52
N TYR A 67 12.31 -9.24 -5.34
CA TYR A 67 11.37 -8.77 -4.31
C TYR A 67 11.75 -7.36 -3.80
N GLU A 68 13.01 -7.12 -3.44
CA GLU A 68 13.46 -5.77 -3.03
C GLU A 68 13.26 -4.73 -4.15
N LYS A 69 13.51 -5.13 -5.40
CA LYS A 69 13.28 -4.28 -6.57
C LYS A 69 11.79 -4.02 -6.80
N SER A 70 10.91 -5.00 -6.58
CA SER A 70 9.47 -4.83 -6.70
C SER A 70 8.94 -3.88 -5.61
N GLU A 71 9.47 -3.96 -4.38
CA GLU A 71 9.14 -3.02 -3.30
C GLU A 71 9.51 -1.57 -3.66
N THR A 72 10.72 -1.36 -4.19
CA THR A 72 11.20 -0.03 -4.60
C THR A 72 10.39 0.50 -5.77
N ARG A 73 10.11 -0.35 -6.77
CA ARG A 73 9.27 0.01 -7.91
C ARG A 73 7.85 0.37 -7.47
N ALA A 74 7.27 -0.40 -6.55
CA ALA A 74 5.94 -0.14 -6.02
C ALA A 74 5.87 1.20 -5.30
N PHE A 75 6.90 1.58 -4.53
CA PHE A 75 7.00 2.90 -3.92
C PHE A 75 6.93 4.02 -4.97
N TRP A 76 7.80 3.98 -5.97
CA TRP A 76 7.82 5.00 -7.03
C TRP A 76 6.54 5.05 -7.85
N LEU A 77 5.94 3.88 -8.11
CA LEU A 77 4.67 3.78 -8.81
C LEU A 77 3.54 4.41 -7.99
N VAL A 78 3.45 4.12 -6.69
CA VAL A 78 2.47 4.73 -5.78
C VAL A 78 2.67 6.24 -5.70
N LEU A 79 3.91 6.71 -5.50
CA LEU A 79 4.22 8.14 -5.42
C LEU A 79 3.81 8.86 -6.72
N SER A 80 4.18 8.31 -7.89
CA SER A 80 3.82 8.90 -9.18
C SER A 80 2.30 8.93 -9.41
N GLN A 81 1.57 7.90 -8.98
CA GLN A 81 0.11 7.87 -9.08
C GLN A 81 -0.53 8.87 -8.12
N LEU A 82 -0.03 8.99 -6.89
CA LEU A 82 -0.52 9.98 -5.94
C LEU A 82 -0.38 11.39 -6.51
N LEU A 83 0.82 11.75 -6.99
CA LEU A 83 1.06 13.07 -7.59
C LEU A 83 0.14 13.32 -8.79
N LYS A 84 -0.05 12.33 -9.68
CA LYS A 84 -0.99 12.45 -10.81
C LYS A 84 -2.43 12.66 -10.37
N LYS A 85 -2.88 11.97 -9.32
CA LYS A 85 -4.27 12.07 -8.82
C LYS A 85 -4.49 13.30 -7.95
N ALA A 86 -3.44 13.87 -7.39
CA ALA A 86 -3.54 15.03 -6.50
C ALA A 86 -4.08 16.28 -7.19
N PHE A 87 -3.92 16.36 -8.52
CA PHE A 87 -4.49 17.44 -9.35
C PHE A 87 -5.83 17.08 -10.00
N ASN A 88 -6.48 16.00 -9.57
CA ASN A 88 -7.84 15.68 -10.03
C ASN A 88 -8.83 16.74 -9.50
N VAL A 89 -9.76 17.19 -10.36
CA VAL A 89 -10.76 18.21 -9.98
C VAL A 89 -11.57 17.85 -8.73
N ARG A 90 -11.91 16.56 -8.54
CA ARG A 90 -12.64 16.10 -7.35
C ARG A 90 -11.79 16.22 -6.08
N VAL A 91 -10.50 15.90 -6.19
CA VAL A 91 -9.54 16.02 -5.08
C VAL A 91 -9.35 17.48 -4.70
N ILE A 92 -9.15 18.36 -5.69
CA ILE A 92 -9.00 19.81 -5.46
C ILE A 92 -10.27 20.36 -4.80
N PHE A 93 -11.45 20.03 -5.34
CA PHE A 93 -12.73 20.50 -4.81
C PHE A 93 -12.96 20.04 -3.36
N VAL A 94 -12.81 18.74 -3.08
CA VAL A 94 -12.97 18.20 -1.71
C VAL A 94 -11.94 18.83 -0.76
N SER A 95 -10.69 18.97 -1.20
CA SER A 95 -9.64 19.60 -0.39
C SER A 95 -9.97 21.05 -0.07
N ALA A 96 -10.47 21.82 -1.05
CA ALA A 96 -10.86 23.22 -0.86
C ALA A 96 -12.03 23.35 0.11
N VAL A 97 -13.04 22.47 0.01
CA VAL A 97 -14.19 22.45 0.93
C VAL A 97 -13.72 22.13 2.36
N VAL A 98 -12.93 21.06 2.55
CA VAL A 98 -12.41 20.67 3.87
C VAL A 98 -11.51 21.75 4.46
N TYR A 99 -10.68 22.38 3.63
CA TYR A 99 -9.84 23.50 4.05
C TYR A 99 -10.68 24.71 4.48
N ALA A 100 -11.72 25.08 3.72
CA ALA A 100 -12.60 26.19 4.07
C ALA A 100 -13.31 25.95 5.42
N PHE A 101 -13.89 24.76 5.61
CA PHE A 101 -14.48 24.39 6.90
C PHE A 101 -13.48 24.44 8.05
N SER A 102 -12.26 23.93 7.84
CA SER A 102 -11.20 23.98 8.84
C SER A 102 -10.81 25.43 9.15
N TYR A 103 -10.62 26.26 8.14
CA TYR A 103 -10.26 27.67 8.28
C TYR A 103 -11.31 28.45 9.08
N PHE A 104 -12.59 28.32 8.73
CA PHE A 104 -13.67 28.96 9.48
C PHE A 104 -13.75 28.42 10.91
N GLY A 105 -13.68 27.10 11.09
CA GLY A 105 -13.69 26.47 12.41
C GLY A 105 -12.58 26.99 13.33
N ILE A 106 -11.36 27.12 12.81
CA ILE A 106 -10.20 27.66 13.55
C ILE A 106 -10.36 29.17 13.82
N HIS A 107 -10.91 29.93 12.87
CA HIS A 107 -11.12 31.38 13.04
C HIS A 107 -12.11 31.69 14.17
N TYR A 108 -13.17 30.89 14.29
CA TYR A 108 -14.21 31.05 15.32
C TYR A 108 -13.88 30.35 16.65
N THR A 109 -13.06 29.30 16.62
CA THR A 109 -12.81 28.43 17.79
C THR A 109 -11.31 28.39 18.11
N ILE A 110 -10.84 29.39 18.86
CA ILE A 110 -9.57 29.43 19.62
C ILE A 110 -8.32 29.03 18.80
N LYS A 111 -7.51 30.03 18.41
CA LYS A 111 -6.24 29.92 17.64
C LYS A 111 -5.23 28.84 18.12
N GLN A 112 -5.35 28.35 19.35
CA GLN A 112 -4.43 27.39 19.97
C GLN A 112 -4.66 25.92 19.58
N TYR A 113 -5.77 25.57 18.91
CA TYR A 113 -6.11 24.17 18.59
C TYR A 113 -5.93 23.76 17.12
N LEU A 114 -5.10 24.48 16.34
CA LEU A 114 -4.74 24.10 14.96
C LEU A 114 -4.19 22.66 14.83
N ILE A 115 -3.68 22.09 15.93
CA ILE A 115 -3.19 20.71 15.96
C ILE A 115 -4.32 19.65 15.98
N LEU A 116 -5.51 20.02 16.48
CA LEU A 116 -6.63 19.09 16.65
C LEU A 116 -7.20 18.60 15.31
N PRO A 117 -7.44 19.45 14.28
CA PRO A 117 -7.84 18.99 12.96
C PRO A 117 -6.81 18.06 12.30
N ILE A 118 -5.52 18.35 12.46
CA ILE A 118 -4.43 17.52 11.94
C ILE A 118 -4.42 16.16 12.62
N LEU A 119 -4.55 16.13 13.96
CA LEU A 119 -4.65 14.89 14.74
C LEU A 119 -5.90 14.08 14.37
N LEU A 120 -7.07 14.72 14.20
CA LEU A 120 -8.30 14.03 13.81
C LEU A 120 -8.20 13.45 12.40
N LEU A 121 -7.58 14.16 11.46
CA LEU A 121 -7.34 13.65 10.11
C LEU A 121 -6.33 12.51 10.08
N ALA A 122 -5.26 12.58 10.89
CA ALA A 122 -4.31 11.48 11.06
C ALA A 122 -4.96 10.25 11.73
N LEU A 123 -5.82 10.47 12.75
CA LEU A 123 -6.59 9.38 13.36
C LEU A 123 -7.61 8.79 12.38
N PHE A 124 -8.23 9.63 11.56
CA PHE A 124 -9.16 9.18 10.52
C PHE A 124 -8.45 8.40 9.41
N SER A 125 -7.26 8.82 8.98
CA SER A 125 -6.44 8.08 8.02
C SER A 125 -6.08 6.70 8.59
N VAL A 126 -5.65 6.63 9.85
CA VAL A 126 -5.36 5.36 10.56
C VAL A 126 -6.62 4.50 10.73
N PHE A 127 -7.76 5.08 11.08
CA PHE A 127 -9.02 4.36 11.23
C PHE A 127 -9.47 3.72 9.91
N TRP A 128 -9.48 4.49 8.82
CA TRP A 128 -9.80 3.98 7.48
C TRP A 128 -8.82 2.89 7.03
N MET A 129 -7.56 3.00 7.41
CA MET A 129 -6.54 1.99 7.15
C MET A 129 -6.79 0.67 7.89
N VAL A 130 -7.15 0.72 9.18
CA VAL A 130 -7.44 -0.49 9.98
C VAL A 130 -8.72 -1.15 9.52
N TRP A 131 -9.78 -0.37 9.25
CA TRP A 131 -11.03 -0.91 8.71
C TRP A 131 -10.83 -1.48 7.30
N GLY A 132 -10.15 -0.75 6.42
CA GLY A 132 -9.87 -1.19 5.05
C GLY A 132 -9.15 -2.55 4.99
N ARG A 133 -8.22 -2.82 5.91
CA ARG A 133 -7.58 -4.14 6.04
C ARG A 133 -8.56 -5.26 6.38
N LYS A 134 -9.51 -5.01 7.29
CA LYS A 134 -10.48 -6.01 7.74
C LYS A 134 -11.44 -6.43 6.62
N ASN A 135 -11.73 -5.52 5.68
CA ASN A 135 -12.66 -5.75 4.58
C ASN A 135 -12.01 -6.28 3.28
N ILE A 136 -10.70 -6.16 3.10
CA ILE A 136 -10.00 -6.56 1.85
C ILE A 136 -9.23 -7.87 2.04
N GLY A 137 -8.90 -8.27 3.27
CA GLY A 137 -8.34 -9.59 3.61
C GLY A 137 -6.91 -9.87 3.13
N LYS A 138 -6.43 -9.18 2.08
CA LYS A 138 -5.13 -9.41 1.44
C LYS A 138 -4.15 -8.25 1.65
N LYS A 139 -2.90 -8.56 1.95
CA LYS A 139 -1.78 -7.61 2.04
C LYS A 139 -1.17 -7.40 0.66
N THR A 140 -1.71 -6.45 -0.10
CA THR A 140 -1.11 -6.07 -1.39
C THR A 140 0.07 -5.12 -1.17
N LEU A 141 1.15 -5.32 -1.93
CA LEU A 141 2.35 -4.48 -1.86
C LEU A 141 2.01 -3.00 -2.13
N TYR A 142 1.16 -2.75 -3.12
CA TYR A 142 0.74 -1.40 -3.50
C TYR A 142 0.06 -0.66 -2.33
N GLN A 143 -0.95 -1.27 -1.70
CA GLN A 143 -1.71 -0.62 -0.62
C GLN A 143 -0.79 -0.34 0.57
N TYR A 144 0.11 -1.26 0.88
CA TYR A 144 1.07 -1.07 1.97
C TYR A 144 2.01 0.11 1.71
N LYS A 145 2.55 0.25 0.49
CA LYS A 145 3.40 1.40 0.12
C LYS A 145 2.64 2.73 0.17
N LEU A 146 1.38 2.75 -0.26
CA LEU A 146 0.51 3.94 -0.14
C LEU A 146 0.28 4.34 1.32
N MET A 147 -0.02 3.37 2.18
CA MET A 147 -0.21 3.61 3.61
C MET A 147 1.05 4.15 4.27
N MET A 148 2.21 3.56 3.98
CA MET A 148 3.49 4.05 4.52
C MET A 148 3.80 5.47 4.07
N LEU A 149 3.49 5.81 2.81
CA LEU A 149 3.71 7.15 2.29
C LEU A 149 2.83 8.19 3.01
N ILE A 150 1.54 7.88 3.22
CA ILE A 150 0.61 8.75 3.97
C ILE A 150 1.09 8.92 5.40
N PHE A 151 1.44 7.82 6.08
CA PHE A 151 1.91 7.87 7.46
C PHE A 151 3.22 8.65 7.62
N ALA A 152 4.19 8.44 6.72
CA ALA A 152 5.44 9.18 6.72
C ALA A 152 5.21 10.68 6.50
N PHE A 153 4.30 11.03 5.58
CA PHE A 153 3.90 12.41 5.34
C PHE A 153 3.21 13.02 6.56
N ASP A 154 2.28 12.30 7.20
CA ASP A 154 1.55 12.78 8.38
C ASP A 154 2.52 13.04 9.55
N TYR A 155 3.40 12.08 9.81
CA TYR A 155 4.44 12.20 10.84
C TYR A 155 5.37 13.39 10.57
N PHE A 156 5.83 13.54 9.33
CA PHE A 156 6.72 14.64 8.94
C PHE A 156 6.01 16.00 9.05
N SER A 157 4.76 16.09 8.58
CA SER A 157 3.98 17.34 8.62
C SER A 157 3.80 17.89 10.03
N LEU A 158 3.63 17.01 11.03
CA LEU A 158 3.53 17.41 12.43
C LEU A 158 4.79 18.12 12.94
N GLN A 159 5.98 17.79 12.42
CA GLN A 159 7.25 18.41 12.83
C GLN A 159 7.37 19.87 12.34
N PHE A 160 6.63 20.25 11.30
CA PHE A 160 6.64 21.62 10.75
C PHE A 160 5.57 22.52 11.36
N PHE A 161 4.75 21.99 12.27
CA PHE A 161 3.77 22.79 12.98
C PHE A 161 4.47 23.74 13.95
N ASN A 162 4.23 25.04 13.79
CA ASN A 162 4.83 26.06 14.64
C ASN A 162 3.73 26.91 15.30
N PRO A 163 3.47 26.78 16.62
CA PRO A 163 2.36 27.46 17.29
C PRO A 163 2.44 29.00 17.18
N ASN A 164 3.63 29.54 16.94
CA ASN A 164 3.86 30.99 16.86
C ASN A 164 3.70 31.54 15.43
N ALA A 165 3.62 30.68 14.41
CA ALA A 165 3.56 31.07 12.99
C ALA A 165 2.18 30.78 12.38
N SER A 166 1.17 31.57 12.77
CA SER A 166 -0.23 31.35 12.36
C SER A 166 -0.42 31.21 10.84
N ASN A 167 0.19 32.05 10.02
CA ASN A 167 0.03 32.00 8.56
C ASN A 167 0.71 30.76 7.95
N TRP A 168 1.89 30.40 8.45
CA TRP A 168 2.61 29.20 8.02
C TRP A 168 1.78 27.93 8.26
N ASN A 169 1.19 27.83 9.44
CA ASN A 169 0.35 26.68 9.80
C ASN A 169 -0.88 26.56 8.91
N LEU A 170 -1.44 27.66 8.40
CA LEU A 170 -2.56 27.61 7.46
C LEU A 170 -2.13 27.02 6.11
N TYR A 171 -0.97 27.42 5.58
CA TYR A 171 -0.43 26.82 4.36
C TYR A 171 -0.11 25.33 4.56
N LEU A 172 0.50 24.99 5.70
CA LEU A 172 0.80 23.61 6.07
C LEU A 172 -0.49 22.77 6.18
N LEU A 173 -1.54 23.32 6.79
CA LEU A 173 -2.85 22.67 6.89
C LEU A 173 -3.48 22.43 5.52
N GLY A 174 -3.43 23.43 4.63
CA GLY A 174 -3.93 23.29 3.27
C GLY A 174 -3.20 22.18 2.49
N PHE A 175 -1.86 22.17 2.56
CA PHE A 175 -1.05 21.13 1.94
C PHE A 175 -1.30 19.75 2.55
N TYR A 176 -1.44 19.69 3.88
CA TYR A 176 -1.72 18.49 4.63
C TYR A 176 -3.06 17.86 4.23
N ILE A 177 -4.13 18.67 4.18
CA ILE A 177 -5.46 18.24 3.72
C ILE A 177 -5.39 17.76 2.28
N TRP A 178 -4.78 18.53 1.39
CA TRP A 178 -4.67 18.19 -0.03
C TRP A 178 -3.97 16.84 -0.24
N PHE A 179 -2.85 16.62 0.43
CA PHE A 179 -2.11 15.36 0.32
C PHE A 179 -2.92 14.17 0.87
N ASN A 180 -3.55 14.32 2.04
CA ASN A 180 -4.36 13.27 2.64
C ASN A 180 -5.60 12.92 1.81
N VAL A 181 -6.33 13.92 1.29
CA VAL A 181 -7.45 13.70 0.38
C VAL A 181 -7.00 13.00 -0.90
N SER A 182 -5.83 13.36 -1.43
CA SER A 182 -5.22 12.70 -2.59
C SER A 182 -4.94 11.21 -2.33
N GLY A 183 -4.34 10.91 -1.16
CA GLY A 183 -4.07 9.54 -0.72
C GLY A 183 -5.34 8.71 -0.53
N LEU A 184 -6.35 9.26 0.14
CA LEU A 184 -7.67 8.63 0.33
C LEU A 184 -8.37 8.36 -1.00
N TYR A 185 -8.35 9.32 -1.92
CA TYR A 185 -8.96 9.17 -3.24
C TYR A 185 -8.28 8.05 -4.04
N LEU A 186 -6.94 8.00 -4.02
CA LEU A 186 -6.19 6.93 -4.67
C LEU A 186 -6.49 5.56 -4.04
N TYR A 187 -6.53 5.48 -2.71
CA TYR A 187 -6.89 4.27 -1.99
C TYR A 187 -8.30 3.78 -2.35
N TYR A 188 -9.28 4.69 -2.41
CA TYR A 188 -10.64 4.39 -2.82
C TYR A 188 -10.68 3.80 -4.24
N GLN A 189 -10.02 4.44 -5.21
CA GLN A 189 -9.98 3.94 -6.59
C GLN A 189 -9.39 2.53 -6.69
N GLN A 190 -8.31 2.26 -5.97
CA GLN A 190 -7.68 0.93 -5.98
C GLN A 190 -8.57 -0.13 -5.33
N THR A 191 -9.24 0.22 -4.24
CA THR A 191 -10.18 -0.70 -3.59
C THR A 191 -11.35 -1.06 -4.51
N GLN A 192 -11.90 -0.07 -5.24
CA GLN A 192 -12.95 -0.34 -6.23
C GLN A 192 -12.44 -1.23 -7.38
N ARG A 193 -11.21 -0.99 -7.84
CA ARG A 193 -10.59 -1.82 -8.89
C ARG A 193 -10.41 -3.28 -8.43
N MET A 194 -9.96 -3.50 -7.20
CA MET A 194 -9.79 -4.85 -6.64
C MET A 194 -11.13 -5.58 -6.51
N LYS A 195 -12.17 -4.91 -5.99
CA LYS A 195 -13.52 -5.49 -5.91
C LYS A 195 -14.08 -5.86 -7.29
N PHE A 196 -13.84 -5.01 -8.29
CA PHE A 196 -14.25 -5.30 -9.66
C PHE A 196 -13.54 -6.55 -10.20
N ILE A 197 -12.21 -6.68 -10.00
CA ILE A 197 -11.46 -7.87 -10.41
C ILE A 197 -12.01 -9.13 -9.74
N GLU A 198 -12.26 -9.09 -8.42
CA GLU A 198 -12.82 -10.23 -7.68
C GLU A 198 -14.25 -10.59 -8.09
N SER A 199 -15.04 -9.65 -8.63
CA SER A 199 -16.38 -9.94 -9.13
C SER A 199 -16.41 -10.61 -10.51
N VAL A 200 -15.29 -10.58 -11.24
CA VAL A 200 -15.17 -11.10 -12.61
C VAL A 200 -14.30 -12.36 -12.68
N SER A 201 -13.53 -12.67 -11.63
CA SER A 201 -12.75 -13.91 -11.47
C SER A 201 -13.55 -15.03 -10.81
#